data_AF-A0A951GZ45-F1
#
_entry.id   AF-A0A951GZ45-F1
#
_cell.length_a   1.000
_cell.length_b   1.000
_cell.length_c   1.000
_cell.angle_alpha   90.00
_cell.angle_beta   90.00
_cell.angle_gamma   90.00
#
_symmetry.space_group_name_H-M   'P 1'
#
loop_
_entity.id
_entity.type
_entity.pdbx_description
1 polymer ?
#
loop_
_entity_poly.entity_id
_entity_poly.type
_entity_poly.pdbx_seq_one_letter_code
_entity_poly.pdbx_strand_id
1 'polypeptide(L)' 'MLQPVSVAHKHLADYASIVGRALVEEIRERAERLRGKRILHVSATSFGGGVSEILYTLVPLMIDVGLD' A
#
# COMPACT_ATOMS: atom_id res chain seq x y z
N MET A 1 -21.39 -10.22 4.28
CA MET A 1 -20.37 -10.16 3.21
C MET A 1 -19.55 -8.91 3.41
N LEU A 2 -18.23 -8.96 3.21
CA LEU A 2 -17.40 -7.75 3.21
C LEU A 2 -17.54 -7.05 1.86
N GLN A 3 -17.66 -5.72 1.86
CA GLN A 3 -17.72 -4.93 0.64
C GLN A 3 -16.30 -4.62 0.15
N PRO A 4 -15.91 -5.01 -1.08
CA PRO A 4 -14.62 -4.63 -1.64
C PRO A 4 -14.61 -3.12 -1.95
N VAL A 5 -13.43 -2.51 -1.77
CA VAL A 5 -13.18 -1.10 -2.05
C VAL A 5 -12.13 -1.02 -3.14
N SER A 6 -12.45 -0.36 -4.26
CA SER A 6 -11.48 -0.09 -5.32
C SER A 6 -10.47 0.95 -4.85
N VAL A 7 -9.19 0.68 -5.07
CA VAL A 7 -8.09 1.61 -4.79
C VAL A 7 -7.38 2.00 -6.09
N ALA A 8 -6.71 3.15 -6.07
CA ALA A 8 -5.93 3.62 -7.22
C ALA A 8 -4.63 2.80 -7.39
N HIS A 9 -3.91 3.05 -8.48
CA HIS A 9 -2.53 2.59 -8.62
C HIS A 9 -1.59 3.68 -8.09
N LYS A 10 -0.57 3.28 -7.33
CA LYS A 10 0.49 4.18 -6.85
C LYS A 10 1.81 3.41 -6.89
N HIS A 11 2.89 4.08 -7.24
CA HIS A 11 4.21 3.47 -7.25
C HIS A 11 5.06 4.01 -6.10
N LEU A 12 5.73 3.12 -5.39
CA LEU A 12 6.65 3.52 -4.32
C LEU A 12 7.79 4.39 -4.88
N ALA A 13 8.17 4.16 -6.14
CA ALA A 13 9.16 4.95 -6.86
C ALA A 13 8.78 6.44 -7.00
N ASP A 14 7.48 6.78 -7.01
CA ASP A 14 7.01 8.17 -7.10
C ASP A 14 7.46 9.01 -5.89
N TYR A 15 7.76 8.36 -4.77
CA TYR A 15 8.18 8.98 -3.51
C TYR A 15 9.71 9.11 -3.38
N ALA A 16 10.49 8.59 -4.33
CA ALA A 16 11.95 8.60 -4.27
C ALA A 16 12.55 10.03 -4.22
N SER A 17 11.86 11.03 -4.76
CA SER A 17 12.29 12.45 -4.70
C SER A 17 12.14 13.06 -3.31
N ILE A 18 11.31 12.47 -2.44
CA ILE A 18 11.03 12.95 -1.09
C ILE A 18 11.93 12.25 -0.08
N VAL A 19 12.00 10.92 -0.15
CA VAL A 19 12.70 10.09 0.87
C VAL A 19 14.03 9.53 0.40
N GLY A 20 14.37 9.71 -0.88
CA GLY A 20 15.56 9.14 -1.50
C GLY A 20 15.37 7.69 -1.97
N ARG A 21 16.18 7.29 -2.96
CA ARG A 21 16.12 5.94 -3.55
C ARG A 21 16.50 4.84 -2.55
N ALA A 22 17.43 5.11 -1.64
CA ALA A 22 17.90 4.12 -0.67
C ALA A 22 16.75 3.55 0.19
N LEU A 23 15.86 4.41 0.68
CA LEU A 23 14.72 3.95 1.49
C LEU A 23 13.69 3.19 0.65
N VAL A 24 13.44 3.61 -0.59
CA VAL A 24 12.54 2.91 -1.50
C VAL A 24 13.02 1.48 -1.75
N GLU A 25 14.32 1.30 -1.99
CA GLU A 25 14.90 -0.03 -2.19
C GLU A 25 14.89 -0.87 -0.89
N GLU A 26 15.13 -0.26 0.28
CA GLU A 26 15.02 -0.97 1.56
C GLU A 26 13.60 -1.51 1.79
N ILE A 27 12.57 -0.72 1.49
CA ILE A 27 11.17 -1.17 1.60
C ILE A 27 10.91 -2.36 0.67
N ARG A 28 11.39 -2.31 -0.57
CA ARG A 28 11.26 -3.42 -1.54
C ARG A 28 11.96 -4.68 -1.05
N GLU A 29 13.21 -4.57 -0.58
CA GLU A 29 13.98 -5.70 -0.05
C GLU A 29 13.25 -6.39 1.11
N ARG A 30 12.66 -5.61 2.02
CA ARG A 30 11.86 -6.14 3.13
C ARG A 30 10.58 -6.82 2.64
N ALA A 31 9.91 -6.24 1.64
CA ALA A 31 8.67 -6.76 1.07
C ALA A 31 8.87 -8.10 0.33
N GLU A 32 10.05 -8.39 -0.23
CA GLU A 32 10.33 -9.65 -0.94
C GLU A 32 10.00 -10.90 -0.10
N ARG A 33 10.23 -10.85 1.22
CA ARG A 33 9.92 -11.97 2.13
C ARG A 33 8.42 -12.24 2.26
N LEU A 34 7.59 -11.27 1.86
CA LEU A 34 6.14 -11.31 1.92
C LEU A 34 5.51 -11.35 0.51
N ARG A 35 6.32 -11.48 -0.55
CA ARG A 35 5.82 -11.45 -1.92
C ARG A 35 4.73 -12.49 -2.16
N GLY A 36 3.62 -12.06 -2.75
CA GLY A 36 2.43 -12.88 -3.03
C GLY A 36 1.60 -13.27 -1.79
N LYS A 37 1.88 -12.70 -0.61
CA LYS A 37 1.00 -12.87 0.56
C LYS A 37 -0.24 -12.00 0.41
N ARG A 38 -1.37 -12.57 0.84
CA ARG A 38 -2.68 -11.91 0.85
C ARG A 38 -2.91 -11.16 2.15
N ILE A 39 -3.19 -9.86 2.08
CA ILE A 39 -3.41 -8.99 3.24
C ILE A 39 -4.79 -8.33 3.14
N LEU A 40 -5.66 -8.63 4.11
CA LEU A 40 -6.98 -8.03 4.21
C LEU A 40 -6.96 -6.88 5.22
N HIS A 41 -7.24 -5.67 4.74
CA HIS A 41 -7.56 -4.52 5.60
C HIS A 41 -9.07 -4.42 5.79
N VAL A 42 -9.51 -4.40 7.05
CA VAL A 42 -10.92 -4.20 7.42
C VAL A 42 -11.04 -2.91 8.23
N SER A 43 -11.93 -2.02 7.82
CA SER A 43 -12.19 -0.73 8.48
C SER A 43 -13.69 -0.50 8.66
N ALA A 44 -14.05 0.50 9.47
CA ALA A 44 -15.44 0.87 9.72
C ALA A 44 -16.11 1.60 8.54
N THR A 45 -15.32 2.26 7.69
CA THR A 45 -15.78 3.00 6.52
C THR A 45 -14.68 3.05 5.46
N SER A 46 -15.09 3.13 4.19
CA SER A 46 -14.21 3.42 3.05
C SER A 46 -14.22 4.90 2.67
N PHE A 47 -14.99 5.73 3.37
CA PHE A 47 -15.17 7.14 3.04
C PHE A 47 -15.08 8.01 4.30
N GLY A 48 -14.37 9.14 4.15
CA GLY A 48 -14.18 10.15 5.18
C GLY A 48 -13.20 9.73 6.29
N GLY A 49 -12.37 10.68 6.71
CA GLY A 49 -11.51 10.57 7.88
C GLY A 49 -10.16 9.87 7.65
N GLY A 50 -9.32 9.94 8.68
CA GLY A 50 -7.90 9.59 8.57
C GLY A 50 -7.61 8.14 8.16
N VAL A 51 -8.33 7.15 8.71
CA VAL A 51 -8.05 5.73 8.37
C VAL A 51 -8.35 5.44 6.90
N SER A 52 -9.50 5.90 6.40
CA SER A 52 -9.88 5.76 4.99
C SER A 52 -8.83 6.40 4.09
N GLU A 53 -8.40 7.63 4.41
CA GLU A 53 -7.38 8.37 3.66
C GLU A 53 -6.01 7.66 3.63
N ILE A 54 -5.59 7.08 4.76
CA ILE A 54 -4.35 6.28 4.83
C ILE A 54 -4.47 5.05 3.94
N LEU A 55 -5.58 4.29 4.04
CA LEU A 55 -5.75 3.04 3.29
C LEU A 55 -5.80 3.27 1.78
N TYR A 56 -6.36 4.40 1.32
CA TYR A 56 -6.33 4.81 -0.10
C TYR A 56 -4.91 5.02 -0.67
N THR A 57 -3.91 5.19 0.20
CA THR A 57 -2.50 5.29 -0.22
C THR A 57 -1.70 4.04 0.12
N LEU A 58 -1.89 3.50 1.32
CA LEU A 58 -1.12 2.36 1.82
C LEU A 58 -1.41 1.09 1.00
N VAL A 59 -2.68 0.77 0.73
CA VAL A 59 -3.03 -0.46 0.02
C VAL A 59 -2.42 -0.50 -1.40
N PRO A 60 -2.53 0.56 -2.24
CA PRO A 60 -1.83 0.61 -3.52
C PRO A 60 -0.31 0.42 -3.43
N LEU A 61 0.34 0.99 -2.41
CA LEU A 61 1.79 0.86 -2.23
C LEU A 61 2.20 -0.54 -1.77
N MET A 62 1.35 -1.22 -0.99
CA MET A 62 1.55 -2.63 -0.63
C MET A 62 1.45 -3.51 -1.88
N ILE A 63 0.48 -3.23 -2.76
CA ILE A 63 0.34 -3.92 -4.05
C ILE A 63 1.59 -3.69 -4.94
N ASP A 64 2.08 -2.45 -5.02
CA ASP A 64 3.28 -2.11 -5.83
C ASP A 64 4.54 -2.88 -5.42
N VAL A 65 4.67 -3.23 -4.14
CA VAL A 65 5.80 -4.04 -3.64
C VAL A 65 5.53 -5.56 -3.69
N GLY A 66 4.47 -5.98 -4.37
CA GLY A 66 4.20 -7.39 -4.68
C GLY A 66 3.36 -8.15 -3.65
N LEU A 67 2.58 -7.43 -2.82
CA LEU A 67 1.56 -8.02 -1.95
C LEU A 67 0.21 -8.10 -2.70
N ASP A 68 -0.66 -9.02 -2.28
CA ASP A 68 -2.04 -9.16 -2.78
C ASP A 68 -3.05 -8.70 -1.71
#